data_AF-A0A6A7B1P9-F1
#
_entry.id   AF-A0A6A7B1P9-F1
#
_cell.length_a   1.000
_cell.length_b   1.000
_cell.length_c   1.000
_cell.angle_alpha   90.00
_cell.angle_beta   90.00
_cell.angle_gamma   90.00
#
_symmetry.space_group_name_H-M   'P 1'
#
loop_
_entity.id
_entity.type
_entity.pdbx_description
1 polymer ?
#
loop_
_entity_poly.entity_id
_entity_poly.type
_entity_poly.pdbx_seq_one_letter_code
_entity_poly.pdbx_strand_id
1 'polypeptide(L)'
;MPPDEDVLEDFGFNNVSFGRDRSYLLGLYGGLYSFGSVSSEDIHEWRVTGILAEKIKEFLFQDSRDPSGPYLDAEDRNKTARELQPQAKGHSYNLLAGMLRRCTPNPTEENWYSFGFVACRDQGEESMLLDLYQLLLTTSDGSFFYEIHNRRRGTIAPATFTRFWKAHESRTLIPLMDSKGLKELRSRNPFLEAFLSAPPMGPRPSVWDLKQFLEIRDPVDYPPQPCVSVDYGFWGPRVRSSFTKPV
;
A
#
# COMPACT_ATOMS: atom_id res chain seq x y z
N MET A 1 19.40 3.61 -1.11
CA MET A 1 19.68 4.68 -0.14
C MET A 1 20.79 5.56 -0.71
N PRO A 2 20.70 6.89 -0.62
CA PRO A 2 21.81 7.78 -0.99
C PRO A 2 23.07 7.42 -0.18
N PRO A 3 24.27 7.42 -0.79
CA PRO A 3 25.51 7.12 -0.09
C PRO A 3 26.16 8.35 0.57
N ASP A 4 25.66 9.54 0.28
CA ASP A 4 26.21 10.84 0.70
C ASP A 4 25.56 11.29 2.03
N GLU A 5 26.39 11.55 3.05
CA GLU A 5 25.93 11.91 4.39
C GLU A 5 25.27 13.28 4.44
N ASP A 6 25.80 14.24 3.68
CA ASP A 6 25.21 15.58 3.59
C ASP A 6 23.80 15.45 3.03
N VAL A 7 23.59 14.62 1.99
CA VAL A 7 22.26 14.33 1.44
C VAL A 7 21.32 13.68 2.48
N LEU A 8 21.84 12.79 3.32
CA LEU A 8 21.03 12.13 4.35
C LEU A 8 20.55 13.10 5.44
N GLU A 9 21.42 14.02 5.87
CA GLU A 9 21.07 15.07 6.82
C GLU A 9 20.12 16.09 6.19
N ASP A 10 20.50 16.60 5.02
CA ASP A 10 19.88 17.70 4.29
C ASP A 10 18.41 17.45 3.94
N PHE A 11 18.10 16.21 3.58
CA PHE A 11 16.78 15.77 3.17
C PHE A 11 16.05 14.95 4.24
N GLY A 12 16.55 14.96 5.48
CA GLY A 12 15.84 14.42 6.63
C GLY A 12 15.82 12.89 6.72
N PHE A 13 16.65 12.18 5.95
CA PHE A 13 16.84 10.73 6.11
C PHE A 13 17.45 10.36 7.45
N ASN A 14 18.22 11.26 8.07
CA ASN A 14 18.73 11.08 9.43
C ASN A 14 17.68 11.35 10.52
N ASN A 15 16.62 12.10 10.20
CA ASN A 15 15.54 12.45 11.13
C ASN A 15 14.49 11.35 11.29
N VAL A 16 14.56 10.31 10.46
CA VAL A 16 13.69 9.16 10.54
C VAL A 16 14.38 8.01 11.28
N SER A 17 13.72 7.55 12.34
CA SER A 17 14.28 6.62 13.34
C SER A 17 14.50 5.21 12.82
N PHE A 18 13.89 4.83 11.70
CA PHE A 18 13.92 3.46 11.18
C PHE A 18 14.25 3.39 9.69
N GLY A 19 14.94 2.32 9.27
CA GLY A 19 15.34 2.10 7.87
C GLY A 19 14.16 2.02 6.88
N ARG A 20 12.96 1.66 7.35
CA ARG A 20 11.73 1.66 6.56
C ARG A 20 11.26 3.07 6.22
N ASP A 21 11.27 3.96 7.19
CA ASP A 21 10.84 5.36 7.02
C ASP A 21 11.78 6.10 6.05
N ARG A 22 13.09 5.78 6.08
CA ARG A 22 14.07 6.26 5.11
C ARG A 22 13.73 5.84 3.68
N SER A 23 13.19 4.64 3.50
CA SER A 23 12.83 4.11 2.18
C SER A 23 11.51 4.68 1.67
N TYR A 24 10.54 4.99 2.55
CA TYR A 24 9.37 5.80 2.19
C TYR A 24 9.75 7.21 1.75
N LEU A 25 10.66 7.84 2.48
CA LEU A 25 11.19 9.15 2.14
C LEU A 25 11.94 9.12 0.79
N LEU A 26 12.69 8.06 0.52
CA LEU A 26 13.35 7.87 -0.78
C LEU A 26 12.32 7.69 -1.91
N GLY A 27 11.27 6.90 -1.68
CA GLY A 27 10.18 6.71 -2.64
C GLY A 27 9.43 8.02 -2.91
N LEU A 28 9.24 8.86 -1.89
CA LEU A 28 8.63 10.17 -2.00
C LEU A 28 9.46 11.10 -2.91
N TYR A 29 10.77 11.21 -2.67
CA TYR A 29 11.66 12.01 -3.53
C TYR A 29 11.78 11.44 -4.96
N GLY A 30 11.82 10.10 -5.10
CA GLY A 30 11.79 9.45 -6.41
C GLY A 30 10.49 9.69 -7.17
N GLY A 31 9.36 9.76 -6.45
CA GLY A 31 8.04 10.08 -6.99
C GLY A 31 7.93 11.51 -7.51
N LEU A 32 8.50 12.48 -6.79
CA LEU A 32 8.59 13.88 -7.23
C LEU A 32 9.33 13.99 -8.57
N TYR A 33 10.46 13.30 -8.71
CA TYR A 33 11.29 13.33 -9.92
C TYR A 33 10.67 12.58 -11.11
N SER A 34 9.94 11.48 -10.85
CA SER A 34 9.41 10.61 -11.90
C SER A 34 8.08 11.08 -12.49
N PHE A 35 7.31 11.89 -11.77
CA PHE A 35 5.93 12.27 -12.15
C PHE A 35 5.66 13.77 -12.09
N GLY A 36 6.41 14.53 -11.31
CA GLY A 36 6.37 15.98 -11.34
C GLY A 36 7.34 16.51 -12.38
N SER A 37 6.99 17.62 -13.02
CA SER A 37 7.96 18.50 -13.70
C SER A 37 8.90 19.19 -12.69
N VAL A 38 9.30 18.47 -11.64
CA VAL A 38 10.04 18.95 -10.48
C VAL A 38 11.47 18.47 -10.64
N SER A 39 12.34 19.42 -10.92
CA SER A 39 13.77 19.20 -11.11
C SER A 39 14.49 19.06 -9.77
N SER A 40 15.74 18.58 -9.83
CA SER A 40 16.65 18.60 -8.67
C SER A 40 16.87 20.02 -8.13
N GLU A 41 16.84 21.01 -9.01
CA GLU A 41 17.00 22.43 -8.74
C GLU A 41 15.80 22.96 -7.94
N ASP A 42 14.58 22.59 -8.31
CA ASP A 42 13.36 22.95 -7.57
C ASP A 42 13.38 22.36 -6.15
N ILE A 43 13.75 21.08 -6.02
CA ILE A 43 13.85 20.40 -4.72
C ILE A 43 14.89 21.08 -3.82
N HIS A 44 16.04 21.44 -4.39
CA HIS A 44 17.09 22.16 -3.69
C HIS A 44 16.61 23.56 -3.25
N GLU A 45 15.97 24.31 -4.15
CA GLU A 45 15.41 25.63 -3.84
C GLU A 45 14.38 25.55 -2.70
N TRP A 46 13.44 24.60 -2.77
CA TRP A 46 12.41 24.44 -1.74
C TRP A 46 13.00 24.11 -0.38
N ARG A 47 14.09 23.34 -0.37
CA ARG A 47 14.84 23.04 0.85
C ARG A 47 15.49 24.31 1.42
N VAL A 48 16.26 25.03 0.62
CA VAL A 48 17.00 26.23 1.05
C VAL A 48 16.04 27.34 1.50
N THR A 49 14.87 27.44 0.87
CA THR A 49 13.83 28.42 1.22
C THR A 49 12.91 27.97 2.36
N GLY A 50 13.08 26.74 2.86
CA GLY A 50 12.32 26.21 4.00
C GLY A 50 10.87 25.84 3.71
N ILE A 51 10.50 25.71 2.42
CA ILE A 51 9.13 25.36 1.99
C ILE A 51 8.99 23.92 1.49
N LEU A 52 10.05 23.10 1.57
CA LEU A 52 10.07 21.73 1.04
C LEU A 52 8.91 20.86 1.54
N ALA A 53 8.63 20.86 2.84
CA ALA A 53 7.54 20.06 3.40
C ALA A 53 6.17 20.54 2.89
N GLU A 54 5.96 21.85 2.75
CA GLU A 54 4.72 22.41 2.21
C GLU A 54 4.57 22.08 0.73
N LYS A 55 5.65 22.15 -0.07
CA LYS A 55 5.62 21.77 -1.48
C LYS A 55 5.39 20.27 -1.69
N ILE A 56 5.94 19.43 -0.82
CA ILE A 56 5.66 17.99 -0.79
C ILE A 56 4.18 17.74 -0.47
N LYS A 57 3.63 18.42 0.54
CA LYS A 57 2.20 18.33 0.86
C LYS A 57 1.36 18.82 -0.30
N GLU A 58 1.69 19.97 -0.88
CA GLU A 58 1.04 20.47 -2.09
C GLU A 58 1.10 19.41 -3.18
N PHE A 59 2.24 18.81 -3.49
CA PHE A 59 2.33 17.73 -4.50
C PHE A 59 1.45 16.51 -4.17
N LEU A 60 1.47 16.05 -2.91
CA LEU A 60 0.67 14.90 -2.46
C LEU A 60 -0.84 15.20 -2.41
N PHE A 61 -1.22 16.47 -2.21
CA PHE A 61 -2.59 16.92 -2.01
C PHE A 61 -3.08 17.88 -3.12
N GLN A 62 -2.33 18.03 -4.22
CA GLN A 62 -2.54 19.06 -5.25
C GLN A 62 -3.80 18.83 -6.06
N ASP A 63 -4.29 17.60 -6.07
CA ASP A 63 -5.60 17.28 -6.61
C ASP A 63 -6.57 16.95 -5.47
N SER A 64 -7.38 17.93 -5.09
CA SER A 64 -8.55 17.71 -4.23
C SER A 64 -9.61 16.86 -4.93
N ARG A 65 -9.47 16.64 -6.24
CA ARG A 65 -10.31 15.73 -7.01
C ARG A 65 -9.84 14.30 -6.78
N ASP A 66 -10.78 13.45 -6.43
CA ASP A 66 -10.54 12.02 -6.40
C ASP A 66 -10.17 11.51 -7.81
N PRO A 67 -8.92 11.05 -8.03
CA PRO A 67 -8.48 10.59 -9.34
C PRO A 67 -9.16 9.28 -9.77
N SER A 68 -9.91 8.64 -8.86
CA SER A 68 -10.58 7.35 -9.10
C SER A 68 -11.78 7.46 -10.03
N GLY A 69 -12.39 8.66 -10.15
CA GLY A 69 -13.64 8.88 -10.88
C GLY A 69 -13.74 8.24 -12.28
N PRO A 70 -12.71 8.34 -13.16
CA PRO A 70 -12.72 7.70 -14.48
C PRO A 70 -12.83 6.18 -14.45
N TYR A 71 -12.41 5.53 -13.37
CA TYR A 71 -12.42 4.07 -13.20
C TYR A 71 -13.72 3.54 -12.58
N LEU A 72 -14.52 4.41 -11.98
CA LEU A 72 -15.75 4.07 -11.29
C LEU A 72 -16.96 4.14 -12.23
N ASP A 73 -17.96 3.31 -11.93
CA ASP A 73 -19.28 3.38 -12.52
C ASP A 73 -19.91 4.76 -12.19
N ALA A 74 -20.72 5.28 -13.11
CA ALA A 74 -21.24 6.65 -13.00
C ALA A 74 -22.01 6.91 -11.68
N GLU A 75 -22.68 5.88 -11.15
CA GLU A 75 -23.41 5.92 -9.88
C GLU A 75 -22.52 6.07 -8.64
N ASP A 76 -21.21 5.82 -8.75
CA ASP A 76 -20.28 5.77 -7.63
C ASP A 76 -19.28 6.94 -7.60
N ARG A 77 -19.17 7.71 -8.67
CA ARG A 77 -18.15 8.75 -8.84
C ARG A 77 -18.18 9.88 -7.80
N ASN A 78 -19.30 10.05 -7.11
CA ASN A 78 -19.49 11.08 -6.08
C ASN A 78 -19.69 10.48 -4.67
N LYS A 79 -19.40 9.19 -4.50
CA LYS A 79 -19.50 8.50 -3.21
C LYS A 79 -18.12 8.37 -2.58
N THR A 80 -18.09 8.49 -1.27
CA THR A 80 -16.94 8.10 -0.45
C THR A 80 -16.87 6.59 -0.31
N ALA A 81 -15.70 6.07 0.07
CA ALA A 81 -15.48 4.65 0.33
C ALA A 81 -16.52 4.02 1.28
N ARG A 82 -16.99 4.78 2.28
CA ARG A 82 -17.95 4.32 3.29
C ARG A 82 -19.38 4.21 2.76
N GLU A 83 -19.71 4.99 1.72
CA GLU A 83 -21.03 4.99 1.09
C GLU A 83 -21.13 3.90 0.00
N LEU A 84 -20.01 3.33 -0.42
CA LEU A 84 -19.97 2.24 -1.38
C LEU A 84 -20.34 0.92 -0.71
N GLN A 85 -21.36 0.27 -1.26
CA GLN A 85 -21.80 -1.07 -0.86
C GLN A 85 -21.63 -2.04 -2.03
N PRO A 86 -21.24 -3.30 -1.78
CA PRO A 86 -20.90 -3.90 -0.48
C PRO A 86 -19.55 -3.38 0.07
N GLN A 87 -19.20 -3.73 1.32
CA GLN A 87 -17.95 -3.29 1.98
C GLN A 87 -16.69 -3.53 1.12
N ALA A 88 -16.64 -4.66 0.40
CA ALA A 88 -15.56 -4.99 -0.53
C ALA A 88 -15.34 -3.92 -1.63
N LYS A 89 -16.40 -3.25 -2.07
CA LYS A 89 -16.35 -2.13 -3.03
C LYS A 89 -15.69 -0.91 -2.42
N GLY A 90 -16.01 -0.57 -1.17
CA GLY A 90 -15.36 0.50 -0.41
C GLY A 90 -13.87 0.24 -0.19
N HIS A 91 -13.49 -0.98 0.20
CA HIS A 91 -12.08 -1.36 0.36
C HIS A 91 -11.30 -1.26 -0.95
N SER A 92 -11.90 -1.77 -2.04
CA SER A 92 -11.32 -1.70 -3.39
C SER A 92 -11.16 -0.27 -3.88
N TYR A 93 -12.13 0.60 -3.57
CA TYR A 93 -12.05 2.03 -3.86
C TYR A 93 -10.87 2.67 -3.11
N ASN A 94 -10.73 2.41 -1.80
CA ASN A 94 -9.61 2.96 -1.02
C ASN A 94 -8.25 2.49 -1.56
N LEU A 95 -8.15 1.24 -2.01
CA LEU A 95 -6.93 0.74 -2.63
C LEU A 95 -6.65 1.47 -3.95
N LEU A 96 -7.67 1.63 -4.81
CA LEU A 96 -7.54 2.36 -6.08
C LEU A 96 -7.11 3.82 -5.85
N ALA A 97 -7.78 4.53 -4.95
CA ALA A 97 -7.47 5.91 -4.61
C ALA A 97 -6.03 6.02 -4.05
N GLY A 98 -5.63 5.08 -3.19
CA GLY A 98 -4.27 4.99 -2.66
C GLY A 98 -3.24 4.80 -3.78
N MET A 99 -3.45 3.85 -4.68
CA MET A 99 -2.55 3.60 -5.82
C MET A 99 -2.40 4.80 -6.74
N LEU A 100 -3.50 5.47 -7.07
CA LEU A 100 -3.48 6.67 -7.92
C LEU A 100 -2.72 7.82 -7.26
N ARG A 101 -2.66 7.84 -5.92
CA ARG A 101 -1.84 8.76 -5.12
C ARG A 101 -0.48 8.22 -4.73
N ARG A 102 -0.11 7.02 -5.23
CA ARG A 102 1.12 6.28 -4.90
C ARG A 102 1.31 6.05 -3.40
N CYS A 103 0.22 5.94 -2.66
CA CYS A 103 0.21 5.55 -1.26
C CYS A 103 0.08 4.03 -1.16
N THR A 104 1.03 3.42 -0.44
CA THR A 104 0.89 2.03 -0.01
C THR A 104 0.06 2.01 1.28
N PRO A 105 -0.92 1.11 1.43
CA PRO A 105 -1.65 0.97 2.69
C PRO A 105 -0.69 0.74 3.85
N ASN A 106 -0.96 1.29 5.03
CA ASN A 106 -0.13 1.06 6.21
C ASN A 106 -0.67 -0.08 7.10
N PRO A 107 0.13 -0.68 8.00
CA PRO A 107 -0.29 -1.83 8.81
C PRO A 107 -1.55 -1.67 9.66
N THR A 108 -1.94 -0.43 10.01
CA THR A 108 -3.19 -0.15 10.74
C THR A 108 -4.42 -0.10 9.84
N GLU A 109 -4.23 0.01 8.52
CA GLU A 109 -5.31 0.04 7.55
C GLU A 109 -5.79 -1.37 7.20
N GLU A 110 -7.11 -1.54 7.13
CA GLU A 110 -7.74 -2.82 6.74
C GLU A 110 -7.31 -3.29 5.35
N ASN A 111 -6.98 -2.36 4.44
CA ASN A 111 -6.53 -2.68 3.09
C ASN A 111 -5.14 -3.33 3.04
N TRP A 112 -4.23 -2.98 3.97
CA TRP A 112 -2.92 -3.61 4.04
C TRP A 112 -3.06 -5.12 4.30
N TYR A 113 -3.97 -5.47 5.20
CA TYR A 113 -4.30 -6.86 5.46
C TYR A 113 -5.14 -7.47 4.32
N SER A 114 -6.27 -6.86 3.96
CA SER A 114 -7.26 -7.46 3.04
C SER A 114 -6.73 -7.76 1.64
N PHE A 115 -5.77 -6.97 1.15
CA PHE A 115 -5.14 -7.14 -0.16
C PHE A 115 -3.77 -7.83 -0.12
N GLY A 116 -3.34 -8.31 1.05
CA GLY A 116 -2.19 -9.21 1.17
C GLY A 116 -0.83 -8.54 1.26
N PHE A 117 -0.77 -7.24 1.55
CA PHE A 117 0.51 -6.57 1.86
C PHE A 117 1.16 -7.16 3.12
N VAL A 118 0.35 -7.64 4.08
CA VAL A 118 0.86 -8.41 5.22
C VAL A 118 1.66 -9.66 4.81
N ALA A 119 1.45 -10.22 3.62
CA ALA A 119 2.22 -11.37 3.15
C ALA A 119 3.60 -10.98 2.55
N CYS A 120 3.84 -9.70 2.26
CA CYS A 120 5.08 -9.19 1.67
C CYS A 120 6.21 -9.12 2.70
N ARG A 121 7.36 -9.74 2.46
CA ARG A 121 8.49 -9.82 3.40
C ARG A 121 9.09 -8.47 3.77
N ASP A 122 9.07 -7.54 2.83
CA ASP A 122 9.66 -6.22 2.96
C ASP A 122 8.90 -5.22 2.08
N GLN A 123 9.34 -3.96 2.17
CA GLN A 123 8.76 -2.86 1.41
C GLN A 123 8.97 -3.00 -0.10
N GLY A 124 10.03 -3.69 -0.55
CA GLY A 124 10.23 -3.97 -1.96
C GLY A 124 9.13 -4.89 -2.50
N GLU A 125 8.75 -5.90 -1.72
CA GLU A 125 7.60 -6.75 -2.03
C GLU A 125 6.27 -6.00 -1.96
N GLU A 126 6.07 -5.13 -0.97
CA GLU A 126 4.87 -4.28 -0.91
C GLU A 126 4.76 -3.34 -2.12
N SER A 127 5.88 -2.75 -2.55
CA SER A 127 5.95 -1.90 -3.74
C SER A 127 5.61 -2.70 -5.00
N MET A 128 6.17 -3.91 -5.15
CA MET A 128 5.83 -4.79 -6.27
C MET A 128 4.36 -5.23 -6.25
N LEU A 129 3.76 -5.39 -5.06
CA LEU A 129 2.34 -5.70 -4.93
C LEU A 129 1.47 -4.49 -5.31
N LEU A 130 1.89 -3.28 -4.95
CA LEU A 130 1.24 -2.05 -5.40
C LEU A 130 1.29 -1.93 -6.92
N ASP A 131 2.46 -2.18 -7.53
CA ASP A 131 2.65 -2.19 -8.99
C ASP A 131 1.74 -3.22 -9.65
N LEU A 132 1.61 -4.40 -9.06
CA LEU A 132 0.72 -5.46 -9.54
C LEU A 132 -0.74 -4.98 -9.56
N TYR A 133 -1.22 -4.39 -8.47
CA TYR A 133 -2.58 -3.86 -8.41
C TYR A 133 -2.78 -2.67 -9.37
N GLN A 134 -1.78 -1.80 -9.53
CA GLN A 134 -1.80 -0.69 -10.48
C GLN A 134 -1.96 -1.23 -11.91
N LEU A 135 -1.09 -2.16 -12.31
CA LEU A 135 -1.16 -2.82 -13.61
C LEU A 135 -2.46 -3.58 -13.87
N LEU A 136 -3.16 -4.00 -12.80
CA LEU A 136 -4.43 -4.70 -12.86
C LEU A 136 -5.62 -3.75 -13.07
N LEU A 137 -5.59 -2.55 -12.48
CA LEU A 137 -6.76 -1.67 -12.39
C LEU A 137 -6.68 -0.41 -13.25
N THR A 138 -5.49 0.10 -13.53
CA THR A 138 -5.33 1.41 -14.15
C THR A 138 -4.86 1.30 -15.61
N THR A 139 -5.28 2.27 -16.42
CA THR A 139 -4.90 2.34 -17.83
C THR A 139 -3.49 2.86 -17.97
N SER A 140 -2.78 2.39 -18.99
CA SER A 140 -1.46 2.91 -19.33
C SER A 140 -1.55 4.40 -19.66
N ASP A 141 -0.81 5.22 -18.91
CA ASP A 141 -0.64 6.66 -19.15
C ASP A 141 0.56 6.95 -20.07
N GLY A 142 1.26 5.91 -20.54
CA GLY A 142 2.48 6.04 -21.35
C GLY A 142 3.74 6.26 -20.53
N SER A 143 3.65 6.26 -19.19
CA SER A 143 4.82 6.34 -18.33
C SER A 143 5.75 5.15 -18.52
N PHE A 144 7.02 5.38 -18.19
CA PHE A 144 8.07 4.37 -18.25
C PHE A 144 7.73 3.09 -17.47
N PHE A 145 6.98 3.22 -16.37
CA PHE A 145 6.42 2.10 -15.62
C PHE A 145 5.60 1.17 -16.53
N TYR A 146 4.56 1.70 -17.19
CA TYR A 146 3.74 0.88 -18.09
C TYR A 146 4.52 0.42 -19.30
N GLU A 147 5.45 1.21 -19.83
CA GLU A 147 6.26 0.79 -20.96
C GLU A 147 7.06 -0.47 -20.64
N ILE A 148 7.77 -0.50 -19.51
CA ILE A 148 8.56 -1.67 -19.07
C ILE A 148 7.65 -2.89 -18.90
N HIS A 149 6.52 -2.73 -18.20
CA HIS A 149 5.65 -3.85 -17.90
C HIS A 149 4.88 -4.34 -19.14
N ASN A 150 4.46 -3.44 -20.03
CA ASN A 150 3.79 -3.77 -21.29
C ASN A 150 4.72 -4.44 -22.31
N ARG A 151 6.02 -4.12 -22.32
CA ARG A 151 6.98 -4.84 -23.20
C ARG A 151 7.02 -6.34 -22.91
N ARG A 152 6.87 -6.74 -21.64
CA ARG A 152 6.92 -8.15 -21.22
C ARG A 152 5.58 -8.86 -21.41
N ARG A 153 4.46 -8.20 -21.09
CA ARG A 153 3.12 -8.81 -21.09
C ARG A 153 2.29 -8.54 -22.37
N GLY A 154 2.73 -7.62 -23.22
CA GLY A 154 1.92 -7.02 -24.28
C GLY A 154 0.96 -5.93 -23.76
N THR A 155 0.22 -5.29 -24.66
CA THR A 155 -0.80 -4.29 -24.30
C THR A 155 -2.09 -4.98 -23.91
N ILE A 156 -2.19 -5.41 -22.65
CA ILE A 156 -3.39 -6.04 -22.09
C ILE A 156 -4.24 -4.96 -21.41
N ALA A 157 -5.52 -4.87 -21.77
CA ALA A 157 -6.45 -3.96 -21.10
C ALA A 157 -6.63 -4.33 -19.62
N PRO A 158 -6.64 -3.36 -18.69
CA PRO A 158 -6.82 -3.63 -17.26
C PRO A 158 -8.20 -4.26 -16.96
N ALA A 159 -8.38 -4.75 -15.74
CA ALA A 159 -9.69 -5.12 -15.23
C ALA A 159 -10.52 -3.87 -14.97
N THR A 160 -11.85 -3.96 -15.19
CA THR A 160 -12.74 -2.90 -14.73
C THR A 160 -12.79 -2.91 -13.21
N PHE A 161 -13.03 -1.74 -12.60
CA PHE A 161 -13.22 -1.65 -11.15
C PHE A 161 -14.29 -2.62 -10.66
N THR A 162 -15.40 -2.75 -11.40
CA THR A 162 -16.48 -3.68 -11.05
C THR A 162 -16.10 -5.15 -11.09
N ARG A 163 -15.22 -5.57 -12.00
CA ARG A 163 -14.68 -6.93 -11.96
C ARG A 163 -13.72 -7.13 -10.79
N PHE A 164 -12.92 -6.11 -10.48
CA PHE A 164 -11.94 -6.17 -9.41
C PHE A 164 -12.58 -6.32 -8.03
N TRP A 165 -13.52 -5.43 -7.66
CA TRP A 165 -14.12 -5.51 -6.32
C TRP A 165 -14.95 -6.79 -6.13
N LYS A 166 -15.61 -7.27 -7.19
CA LYS A 166 -16.29 -8.59 -7.17
C LYS A 166 -15.31 -9.74 -7.02
N ALA A 167 -14.15 -9.67 -7.65
CA ALA A 167 -13.10 -10.67 -7.49
C ALA A 167 -12.50 -10.65 -6.08
N HIS A 168 -12.37 -9.47 -5.47
CA HIS A 168 -11.97 -9.33 -4.08
C HIS A 168 -13.00 -9.96 -3.13
N GLU A 169 -14.28 -9.61 -3.30
CA GLU A 169 -15.39 -10.16 -2.50
C GLU A 169 -15.48 -11.69 -2.60
N SER A 170 -15.38 -12.23 -3.82
CA SER A 170 -15.49 -13.67 -4.08
C SER A 170 -14.18 -14.46 -3.90
N ARG A 171 -13.09 -13.82 -3.46
CA ARG A 171 -11.74 -14.42 -3.35
C ARG A 171 -11.20 -15.02 -4.64
N THR A 172 -11.51 -14.39 -5.77
CA THR A 172 -11.04 -14.79 -7.11
C THR A 172 -10.02 -13.81 -7.72
N LEU A 173 -9.31 -13.04 -6.87
CA LEU A 173 -8.25 -12.12 -7.30
C LEU A 173 -7.12 -12.83 -8.05
N ILE A 174 -6.71 -14.03 -7.62
CA ILE A 174 -5.64 -14.80 -8.30
C ILE A 174 -6.03 -15.12 -9.76
N PRO A 175 -7.18 -15.78 -10.04
CA PRO A 175 -7.64 -15.97 -11.42
C PRO A 175 -7.75 -14.66 -12.22
N LEU A 176 -8.19 -13.57 -11.59
CA LEU A 176 -8.29 -12.27 -12.26
C LEU A 176 -6.92 -11.74 -12.68
N MET A 177 -5.92 -11.78 -11.79
CA MET A 177 -4.53 -11.38 -12.07
C MET A 177 -3.94 -12.22 -13.21
N ASP A 178 -4.10 -13.54 -13.13
CA ASP A 178 -3.57 -14.47 -14.13
C ASP A 178 -4.23 -14.23 -15.51
N SER A 179 -5.54 -13.95 -15.56
CA SER A 179 -6.26 -13.61 -16.79
C SER A 179 -5.78 -12.31 -17.46
N LYS A 180 -5.05 -11.47 -16.72
CA LYS A 180 -4.46 -10.21 -17.18
C LYS A 180 -2.95 -10.30 -17.43
N GLY A 181 -2.41 -11.52 -17.48
CA GLY A 181 -0.99 -11.77 -17.75
C GLY A 181 -0.08 -11.40 -16.58
N LEU A 182 -0.62 -11.26 -15.36
CA LEU A 182 0.14 -10.83 -14.18
C LEU A 182 0.66 -11.99 -13.32
N LYS A 183 0.53 -13.24 -13.79
CA LYS A 183 0.94 -14.44 -13.04
C LYS A 183 2.40 -14.41 -12.63
N GLU A 184 3.31 -14.03 -13.54
CA GLU A 184 4.74 -13.98 -13.26
C GLU A 184 5.05 -12.96 -12.16
N LEU A 185 4.49 -11.76 -12.26
CA LEU A 185 4.65 -10.70 -11.25
C LEU A 185 4.06 -11.12 -9.91
N ARG A 186 2.87 -11.73 -9.91
CA ARG A 186 2.22 -12.30 -8.72
C ARG A 186 3.11 -13.33 -8.03
N SER A 187 3.72 -14.22 -8.80
CA SER A 187 4.54 -15.33 -8.31
C SER A 187 5.86 -14.88 -7.67
N ARG A 188 6.29 -13.62 -7.88
CA ARG A 188 7.44 -13.03 -7.18
C ARG A 188 7.19 -12.81 -5.69
N ASN A 189 5.92 -12.80 -5.26
CA ASN A 189 5.52 -12.74 -3.86
C ASN A 189 5.13 -14.15 -3.39
N PRO A 190 6.04 -14.92 -2.76
CA PRO A 190 5.86 -16.36 -2.53
C PRO A 190 4.70 -16.68 -1.59
N PHE A 191 4.33 -15.76 -0.68
CA PHE A 191 3.26 -15.96 0.30
C PHE A 191 1.92 -15.36 -0.13
N LEU A 192 1.89 -14.54 -1.19
CA LEU A 192 0.69 -13.86 -1.63
C LEU A 192 -0.38 -14.84 -2.11
N GLU A 193 0.02 -15.90 -2.82
CA GLU A 193 -0.92 -16.92 -3.28
C GLU A 193 -1.57 -17.66 -2.12
N ALA A 194 -0.77 -18.08 -1.13
CA ALA A 194 -1.27 -18.73 0.08
C ALA A 194 -2.22 -17.79 0.86
N PHE A 195 -1.89 -16.50 0.92
CA PHE A 195 -2.70 -15.49 1.60
C PHE A 195 -4.06 -15.29 0.93
N LEU A 196 -4.07 -15.05 -0.38
CA LEU A 196 -5.29 -14.76 -1.14
C LEU A 196 -6.19 -16.00 -1.30
N SER A 197 -5.61 -17.21 -1.27
CA SER A 197 -6.33 -18.48 -1.36
C SER A 197 -6.95 -18.94 -0.05
N ALA A 198 -6.68 -18.25 1.07
CA ALA A 198 -7.17 -18.66 2.38
C ALA A 198 -8.72 -18.67 2.43
N PRO A 199 -9.36 -19.71 3.01
CA PRO A 199 -10.81 -19.90 2.95
C PRO A 199 -11.60 -18.73 3.54
N PRO A 200 -12.83 -18.44 3.04
CA PRO A 200 -13.69 -17.39 3.57
C PRO A 200 -14.14 -17.61 5.02
N MET A 201 -14.25 -18.87 5.44
CA MET A 201 -14.80 -19.28 6.74
C MET A 201 -13.81 -20.07 7.60
N GLY A 202 -12.54 -20.15 7.18
CA GLY A 202 -11.47 -20.79 7.95
C GLY A 202 -10.56 -19.73 8.57
N PRO A 203 -9.96 -20.00 9.75
CA PRO A 203 -8.96 -19.10 10.29
C PRO A 203 -7.82 -18.97 9.27
N ARG A 204 -7.51 -17.74 8.85
CA ARG A 204 -6.24 -17.49 8.18
C ARG A 204 -5.12 -17.88 9.14
N PRO A 205 -3.94 -18.30 8.63
CA PRO A 205 -2.79 -18.55 9.50
C PRO A 205 -2.53 -17.33 10.39
N SER A 206 -2.60 -17.53 11.72
CA SER A 206 -2.44 -16.48 12.74
C SER A 206 -1.08 -15.79 12.69
N VAL A 207 -0.13 -16.35 11.95
CA VAL A 207 1.17 -15.74 11.64
C VAL A 207 1.01 -14.40 10.91
N TRP A 208 -0.04 -14.22 10.10
CA TRP A 208 -0.30 -12.93 9.44
C TRP A 208 -0.85 -11.89 10.41
N ASP A 209 -1.72 -12.30 11.33
CA ASP A 209 -2.20 -11.43 12.41
C ASP A 209 -1.06 -11.05 13.36
N LEU A 210 -0.17 -12.00 13.68
CA LEU A 210 1.03 -11.74 14.47
C LEU A 210 1.94 -10.73 13.76
N LYS A 211 2.17 -10.92 12.46
CA LYS A 211 2.98 -9.99 11.69
C LYS A 211 2.37 -8.59 11.70
N GLN A 212 1.08 -8.45 11.43
CA GLN A 212 0.42 -7.14 11.50
C GLN A 212 0.63 -6.47 12.87
N PHE A 213 0.43 -7.21 13.96
CA PHE A 213 0.65 -6.71 15.31
C PHE A 213 2.10 -6.21 15.52
N LEU A 214 3.09 -6.99 15.08
CA LEU A 214 4.51 -6.60 15.15
C LEU A 214 4.84 -5.39 14.25
N GLU A 215 4.12 -5.21 13.15
CA GLU A 215 4.32 -4.10 12.23
C GLU A 215 3.68 -2.80 12.68
N ILE A 216 2.54 -2.86 13.38
CA ILE A 216 1.88 -1.67 13.96
C ILE A 216 2.73 -1.05 15.08
N ARG A 217 3.42 -1.87 15.89
CA ARG A 217 4.31 -1.43 16.97
C ARG A 217 3.65 -0.53 18.03
N ASP A 218 2.33 -0.60 18.14
CA ASP A 218 1.54 0.12 19.12
C ASP A 218 0.54 -0.83 19.80
N PRO A 219 1.00 -1.63 20.77
CA PRO A 219 0.17 -2.60 21.46
C PRO A 219 -0.89 -1.98 22.38
N VAL A 220 -0.82 -0.67 22.66
CA VAL A 220 -1.79 0.02 23.53
C VAL A 220 -3.05 0.33 22.73
N ASP A 221 -2.89 0.94 21.56
CA ASP A 221 -4.02 1.29 20.71
C ASP A 221 -4.43 0.12 19.79
N TYR A 222 -3.51 -0.81 19.50
CA TYR A 222 -3.73 -2.00 18.67
C TYR A 222 -3.27 -3.28 19.39
N PRO A 223 -4.04 -3.78 20.37
CA PRO A 223 -3.70 -4.99 21.11
C PRO A 223 -3.69 -6.24 20.20
N PRO A 224 -2.94 -7.29 20.56
CA PRO A 224 -2.85 -8.49 19.75
C PRO A 224 -4.21 -9.17 19.62
N GLN A 225 -4.54 -9.62 18.41
CA GLN A 225 -5.75 -10.40 18.16
C GLN A 225 -5.79 -11.66 19.05
N PRO A 226 -6.98 -12.16 19.43
CA PRO A 226 -7.10 -13.34 20.28
C PRO A 226 -6.35 -14.57 19.74
N CYS A 227 -6.37 -14.80 18.42
CA CYS A 227 -5.61 -15.89 17.78
C CYS A 227 -4.10 -15.75 18.02
N VAL A 228 -3.55 -14.55 17.89
CA VAL A 228 -2.12 -14.27 18.16
C VAL A 228 -1.78 -14.55 19.61
N SER A 229 -2.68 -14.13 20.51
CA SER A 229 -2.51 -14.33 21.94
C SER A 229 -2.46 -15.81 22.34
N VAL A 230 -3.34 -16.62 21.74
CA VAL A 230 -3.43 -18.06 22.01
C VAL A 230 -2.25 -18.79 21.39
N ASP A 231 -1.97 -18.55 20.11
CA ASP A 231 -1.00 -19.33 19.34
C ASP A 231 0.46 -19.01 19.72
N TYR A 232 0.73 -17.77 20.15
CA TYR A 232 2.08 -17.29 20.45
C TYR A 232 2.28 -16.90 21.93
N GLY A 233 1.28 -17.13 22.79
CA GLY A 233 1.46 -17.03 24.24
C GLY A 233 1.55 -15.60 24.81
N PHE A 234 0.93 -14.61 24.16
CA PHE A 234 0.83 -13.25 24.74
C PHE A 234 -0.09 -13.20 25.98
N TRP A 235 -0.92 -14.22 26.19
CA TRP A 235 -1.67 -14.40 27.44
C TRP A 235 -0.83 -15.15 28.49
N GLY A 236 -0.07 -14.39 29.29
CA GLY A 236 0.65 -14.89 30.47
C GLY A 236 0.50 -13.97 31.68
N PRO A 237 0.58 -14.47 32.94
CA PRO A 237 0.37 -13.67 34.15
C PRO A 237 1.31 -12.47 34.34
N ARG A 238 2.42 -12.40 33.59
CA ARG A 238 3.42 -11.33 33.68
C ARG A 238 3.13 -10.10 32.83
N VAL A 239 2.22 -10.19 31.85
CA VAL A 239 1.92 -9.08 30.92
C VAL A 239 0.87 -8.10 31.48
N ARG A 240 0.16 -8.49 32.55
CA ARG A 240 -0.84 -7.63 33.22
C ARG A 240 -0.26 -6.35 33.82
N SER A 241 1.06 -6.28 34.06
CA SER A 241 1.69 -5.15 34.76
C SER A 241 2.23 -4.06 33.84
N SER A 242 2.32 -4.28 32.53
CA SER A 242 3.03 -3.37 31.61
C SER A 242 2.13 -2.58 30.65
N PHE A 243 0.81 -2.85 30.64
CA PHE A 243 -0.15 -2.17 29.76
C PHE A 243 -1.21 -1.34 30.49
N THR A 244 -1.18 -1.31 31.82
CA THR A 244 -2.03 -0.40 32.60
C THR A 244 -1.33 0.95 32.73
N LYS A 245 -1.90 2.00 32.11
CA LYS A 245 -1.51 3.39 32.37
C LYS A 245 -1.52 3.64 33.88
N PRO A 246 -0.49 4.30 34.46
CA PRO A 246 -0.64 4.86 35.79
C PRO A 246 -1.72 5.96 35.74
N VAL A 247 -2.65 5.89 36.69
CA VAL A 247 -3.71 6.88 36.94
C VAL A 247 -3.10 8.19 37.42
#